data_AF-A0A059Y9G9-F1
#
_entry.id   AF-A0A059Y9G9-F1
#
_cell.length_a   1.000
_cell.length_b   1.000
_cell.length_c   1.000
_cell.angle_alpha   90.00
_cell.angle_beta   90.00
_cell.angle_gamma   90.00
#
_symmetry.space_group_name_H-M   'P 1'
#
loop_
_entity.id
_entity.type
_entity.pdbx_description
1 polymer ?
#
loop_
_entity_poly.entity_id
_entity_poly.type
_entity_poly.pdbx_seq_one_letter_code
_entity_poly.pdbx_strand_id
1 'polypeptide(L)'
;MNINNNEDKDLFKMDESPEIAKNGNLDNNKLSSKAKHKRKIENKNKHKNDQELSAEEIIDENLQTVEIGTNVKITKENLFDILDQNSKNKNIIVPRKIRSILNRINSRPRKKDEGFHTKNTPGTVIEVKNASKYYVNDNIVTRVLKNVSMDVKQGEMMLIYGVSGGGKSTLLNLISGLDRPTKGDVIVCDENLPYLSNNKLTSFRRKHVSFIFQNYNLLANLNAYDNVETGGYLQTDKSKKLDIIELFKKFEMEEEMHKFPSQMSGGQQQRVSIMRALSKNSEIIFADEPTGALDESTTKIVLRILYEINKQNGTTVVMVSHNPVMAAMADRIVYVVEGRIQKVEVNKNPVNPDQIDLFKGE
;
A
#
# COMPACT_ATOMS: atom_id res chain seq x y z
N MET A 1 -24.72 19.41 -57.67
CA MET A 1 -24.90 20.79 -58.17
C MET A 1 -23.75 21.63 -57.68
N ASN A 2 -22.96 22.13 -58.64
CA ASN A 2 -22.13 23.37 -58.68
C ASN A 2 -21.14 23.64 -57.53
N ILE A 3 -19.81 23.62 -57.70
CA ILE A 3 -18.84 24.32 -58.60
C ILE A 3 -18.03 25.36 -57.79
N ASN A 4 -16.71 25.31 -58.02
CA ASN A 4 -15.59 26.13 -57.54
C ASN A 4 -15.67 27.65 -57.81
N ASN A 5 -14.87 28.44 -57.07
CA ASN A 5 -13.72 29.27 -57.55
C ASN A 5 -13.24 30.20 -56.40
N ASN A 6 -11.94 30.24 -56.03
CA ASN A 6 -10.80 31.05 -56.57
C ASN A 6 -11.07 32.58 -56.53
N GLU A 7 -10.23 33.53 -56.10
CA GLU A 7 -8.77 33.77 -55.92
C GLU A 7 -8.62 34.95 -54.89
N ASP A 8 -7.52 35.25 -54.18
CA ASP A 8 -6.25 35.93 -54.56
C ASP A 8 -5.33 35.96 -53.29
N LYS A 9 -4.05 35.57 -53.28
CA LYS A 9 -2.78 36.21 -53.74
C LYS A 9 -2.26 37.42 -52.92
N ASP A 10 -1.09 37.21 -52.30
CA ASP A 10 0.16 38.03 -52.30
C ASP A 10 0.91 37.97 -50.95
N LEU A 11 2.10 37.36 -50.85
CA LEU A 11 3.47 37.81 -51.22
C LEU A 11 4.19 38.46 -50.01
N PHE A 12 5.26 37.81 -49.49
CA PHE A 12 6.63 38.34 -49.44
C PHE A 12 7.59 37.36 -48.71
N LYS A 13 8.71 37.09 -49.39
CA LYS A 13 9.92 36.34 -48.96
C LYS A 13 10.85 37.25 -48.14
N MET A 14 11.75 36.73 -47.28
CA MET A 14 13.19 36.40 -47.48
C MET A 14 13.92 37.10 -46.29
N ASP A 15 14.90 36.57 -45.54
CA ASP A 15 16.28 36.16 -45.84
C ASP A 15 16.92 35.61 -44.53
N GLU A 16 17.57 34.44 -44.54
CA GLU A 16 19.04 34.18 -44.63
C GLU A 16 19.84 34.23 -43.32
N SER A 17 20.63 33.17 -43.11
CA SER A 17 21.62 32.93 -42.03
C SER A 17 22.98 33.60 -42.36
N PRO A 18 24.01 33.60 -41.49
CA PRO A 18 24.95 32.47 -41.51
C PRO A 18 25.78 32.16 -40.23
N GLU A 19 26.23 30.89 -40.19
CA GLU A 19 27.49 30.27 -39.74
C GLU A 19 28.45 30.90 -38.69
N ILE A 20 29.04 30.05 -37.83
CA ILE A 20 30.42 29.48 -37.96
C ILE A 20 30.78 28.74 -36.66
N ALA A 21 31.10 27.45 -36.77
CA ALA A 21 31.77 26.64 -35.74
C ALA A 21 33.28 26.57 -36.02
N LYS A 22 34.12 26.73 -34.99
CA LYS A 22 35.56 26.42 -35.05
C LYS A 22 35.92 25.42 -33.94
N ASN A 23 36.47 24.29 -34.38
CA ASN A 23 37.20 23.33 -33.56
C ASN A 23 38.61 23.84 -33.24
N GLY A 24 39.11 23.54 -32.04
CA GLY A 24 40.50 23.71 -31.64
C GLY A 24 40.86 22.73 -30.51
N ASN A 25 41.73 21.77 -30.84
CA ASN A 25 42.40 20.84 -29.92
C ASN A 25 43.41 21.56 -29.01
N LEU A 26 43.67 21.04 -27.81
CA LEU A 26 45.01 20.65 -27.32
C LEU A 26 45.00 20.16 -25.85
N ASP A 27 45.80 19.12 -25.63
CA ASP A 27 46.01 18.30 -24.44
C ASP A 27 46.64 19.02 -23.22
N ASN A 28 46.30 18.59 -22.00
CA ASN A 28 47.18 17.78 -21.11
C ASN A 28 46.86 17.88 -19.61
N ASN A 29 46.72 16.69 -19.02
CA ASN A 29 47.14 16.20 -17.70
C ASN A 29 46.70 16.85 -16.36
N LYS A 30 46.01 15.98 -15.59
CA LYS A 30 46.19 15.64 -14.16
C LYS A 30 46.41 16.79 -13.17
N LEU A 31 45.39 17.09 -12.35
CA LEU A 31 45.48 17.21 -10.88
C LEU A 31 44.08 17.44 -10.24
N SER A 32 43.75 16.58 -9.27
CA SER A 32 42.74 16.73 -8.20
C SER A 32 41.23 16.65 -8.54
N SER A 33 40.65 15.47 -8.33
CA SER A 33 39.21 15.15 -8.38
C SER A 33 38.42 15.55 -7.12
N LYS A 34 38.92 16.49 -6.31
CA LYS A 34 38.22 16.99 -5.09
C LYS A 34 37.85 18.48 -5.11
N ALA A 35 38.17 19.23 -6.17
CA ALA A 35 37.96 20.68 -6.23
C ALA A 35 36.90 21.16 -7.26
N LYS A 36 36.31 20.27 -8.08
CA LYS A 36 35.33 20.66 -9.13
C LYS A 36 33.85 20.56 -8.74
N HIS A 37 33.52 20.09 -7.53
CA HIS A 37 32.13 20.08 -7.03
C HIS A 37 31.79 21.24 -6.09
N LYS A 38 32.78 22.01 -5.63
CA LYS A 38 32.54 23.11 -4.68
C LYS A 38 32.41 24.51 -5.30
N ARG A 39 32.53 24.65 -6.62
CA ARG A 39 32.50 25.96 -7.33
C ARG A 39 31.40 26.11 -8.38
N LYS A 40 30.42 25.22 -8.42
CA LYS A 40 29.27 25.32 -9.34
C LYS A 40 27.94 25.67 -8.68
N ILE A 41 27.94 25.96 -7.37
CA ILE A 41 26.73 26.24 -6.58
C ILE A 41 26.63 27.73 -6.16
N GLU A 42 27.68 28.53 -6.28
CA GLU A 42 27.68 29.91 -5.73
C GLU A 42 27.30 31.04 -6.69
N ASN A 43 26.91 30.78 -7.94
CA ASN A 43 26.49 31.87 -8.84
C ASN A 43 25.32 31.46 -9.73
N LYS A 44 24.13 31.39 -9.14
CA LYS A 44 22.83 31.69 -9.79
C LYS A 44 21.71 31.67 -8.75
N ASN A 45 21.74 32.66 -7.86
CA ASN A 45 20.56 33.11 -7.12
C ASN A 45 20.52 34.63 -7.16
N LYS A 46 19.72 35.18 -8.08
CA LYS A 46 19.16 36.51 -7.95
C LYS A 46 17.83 36.57 -8.70
N HIS A 47 16.78 36.74 -7.90
CA HIS A 47 15.38 37.09 -8.20
C HIS A 47 14.32 35.98 -8.29
N LYS A 48 13.69 35.75 -7.12
CA LYS A 48 12.24 35.76 -6.80
C LYS A 48 11.30 34.81 -7.58
N ASN A 49 10.77 33.79 -6.89
CA ASN A 49 9.46 33.88 -6.22
C ASN A 49 9.26 32.66 -5.29
N ASP A 50 8.63 32.91 -4.15
CA ASP A 50 8.30 31.94 -3.11
C ASP A 50 7.23 30.94 -3.58
N GLN A 51 7.28 29.72 -3.00
CA GLN A 51 6.38 28.56 -3.18
C GLN A 51 6.73 27.54 -4.28
N GLU A 52 7.87 26.87 -4.16
CA GLU A 52 8.05 25.48 -4.60
C GLU A 52 9.25 24.87 -3.85
N LEU A 53 8.99 24.34 -2.65
CA LEU A 53 9.96 23.51 -1.93
C LEU A 53 9.96 22.12 -2.58
N SER A 54 10.92 21.89 -3.48
CA SER A 54 11.19 20.59 -4.07
C SER A 54 11.76 19.63 -3.02
N ALA A 55 11.36 18.36 -3.14
CA ALA A 55 11.54 17.28 -2.18
C ALA A 55 12.98 16.74 -2.02
N GLU A 56 14.02 17.57 -2.13
CA GLU A 56 15.42 17.10 -2.20
C GLU A 56 16.31 17.42 -0.98
N GLU A 57 15.79 17.99 0.11
CA GLU A 57 16.59 18.27 1.32
C GLU A 57 15.97 17.75 2.62
N ILE A 58 15.67 16.44 2.66
CA ILE A 58 15.54 15.71 3.94
C ILE A 58 16.59 14.59 3.94
N ILE A 59 17.82 14.94 4.31
CA ILE A 59 18.81 13.94 4.71
C ILE A 59 18.43 13.51 6.13
N ASP A 60 17.76 12.36 6.23
CA ASP A 60 17.42 11.70 7.48
C ASP A 60 18.71 11.46 8.29
N GLU A 61 18.82 12.06 9.48
CA GLU A 61 20.01 11.98 10.37
C GLU A 61 20.36 10.53 10.77
N ASN A 62 19.51 9.55 10.41
CA ASN A 62 19.68 8.12 10.67
C ASN A 62 20.15 7.29 9.45
N LEU A 63 20.66 7.89 8.37
CA LEU A 63 21.18 7.16 7.21
C LEU A 63 22.55 6.50 7.48
N GLN A 64 22.59 5.17 7.52
CA GLN A 64 23.84 4.39 7.59
C GLN A 64 24.22 3.86 6.20
N THR A 65 25.50 3.90 5.83
CA THR A 65 25.98 3.19 4.62
C THR A 65 26.34 1.75 4.98
N VAL A 66 25.89 0.77 4.18
CA VAL A 66 26.29 -0.63 4.38
C VAL A 66 27.81 -0.74 4.24
N GLU A 67 28.46 -1.23 5.30
CA GLU A 67 29.86 -1.63 5.24
C GLU A 67 29.96 -3.05 4.69
N ILE A 68 30.72 -3.23 3.61
CA ILE A 68 30.96 -4.53 2.98
C ILE A 68 32.47 -4.73 2.90
N GLY A 69 32.97 -5.82 3.49
CA GLY A 69 34.38 -6.20 3.37
C GLY A 69 34.79 -6.33 1.90
N THR A 70 36.01 -5.88 1.58
CA THR A 70 36.52 -5.76 0.20
C THR A 70 36.46 -7.06 -0.62
N ASN A 71 36.43 -8.23 0.04
CA ASN A 71 36.39 -9.55 -0.59
C ASN A 71 35.03 -10.26 -0.52
N VAL A 72 33.97 -9.60 -0.01
CA VAL A 72 32.65 -10.23 0.15
C VAL A 72 31.86 -10.15 -1.16
N LYS A 73 31.65 -11.30 -1.81
CA LYS A 73 30.77 -11.40 -2.98
C LYS A 73 29.31 -11.33 -2.54
N ILE A 74 28.60 -10.28 -2.95
CA ILE A 74 27.16 -10.13 -2.69
C ILE A 74 26.37 -11.15 -3.54
N THR A 75 25.64 -12.04 -2.88
CA THR A 75 24.74 -13.04 -3.48
C THR A 75 23.34 -12.93 -2.86
N LYS A 76 22.39 -13.80 -3.23
CA LYS A 76 21.05 -13.81 -2.60
C LYS A 76 21.09 -14.43 -1.20
N GLU A 77 21.98 -15.39 -1.01
CA GLU A 77 22.12 -16.20 0.18
C GLU A 77 22.66 -15.36 1.34
N ASN A 78 23.72 -14.56 1.11
CA ASN A 78 24.31 -13.70 2.13
C ASN A 78 23.74 -12.27 2.16
N LEU A 79 22.86 -11.91 1.23
CA LEU A 79 22.29 -10.56 1.10
C LEU A 79 21.77 -10.05 2.43
N PHE A 80 21.04 -10.91 3.11
CA PHE A 80 20.30 -10.48 4.27
C PHE A 80 21.14 -10.51 5.53
N ASP A 81 22.13 -11.37 5.62
CA ASP A 81 23.12 -11.31 6.69
C ASP A 81 23.89 -9.98 6.62
N ILE A 82 24.24 -9.54 5.40
CA ILE A 82 24.85 -8.22 5.18
C ILE A 82 23.91 -7.09 5.65
N LEU A 83 22.62 -7.16 5.32
CA LEU A 83 21.64 -6.14 5.74
C LEU A 83 21.34 -6.18 7.24
N ASP A 84 21.35 -7.38 7.84
CA ASP A 84 21.05 -7.61 9.25
C ASP A 84 22.23 -7.21 10.16
N GLN A 85 23.48 -7.35 9.71
CA GLN A 85 24.66 -6.85 10.43
C GLN A 85 24.71 -5.32 10.51
N ASN A 86 24.10 -4.63 9.54
CA ASN A 86 24.04 -3.17 9.48
C ASN A 86 22.71 -2.62 10.05
N SER A 87 21.94 -3.42 10.80
CA SER A 87 20.52 -3.17 11.08
C SER A 87 20.19 -2.20 12.23
N LYS A 88 21.15 -1.41 12.72
CA LYS A 88 20.84 -0.44 13.79
C LYS A 88 19.85 0.62 13.29
N ASN A 89 19.93 0.96 12.01
CA ASN A 89 19.12 2.01 11.42
C ASN A 89 18.03 1.44 10.50
N LYS A 90 16.89 2.15 10.45
CA LYS A 90 15.74 1.81 9.60
C LYS A 90 16.06 1.96 8.11
N ASN A 91 16.88 2.96 7.77
CA ASN A 91 17.27 3.35 6.42
C ASN A 91 18.76 3.11 6.21
N ILE A 92 19.12 2.41 5.13
CA ILE A 92 20.50 2.04 4.85
C ILE A 92 20.85 2.30 3.39
N ILE A 93 21.96 2.99 3.12
CA ILE A 93 22.49 3.20 1.77
C ILE A 93 23.21 1.95 1.31
N VAL A 94 22.80 1.41 0.16
CA VAL A 94 23.30 0.14 -0.39
C VAL A 94 23.94 0.31 -1.77
N PRO A 95 24.93 -0.53 -2.12
CA PRO A 95 25.44 -0.59 -3.49
C PRO A 95 24.38 -1.01 -4.51
N ARG A 96 24.57 -0.61 -5.77
CA ARG A 96 23.68 -0.92 -6.91
C ARG A 96 23.37 -2.42 -7.03
N LYS A 97 24.30 -3.30 -6.66
CA LYS A 97 24.11 -4.75 -6.70
C LYS A 97 23.07 -5.23 -5.69
N ILE A 98 23.10 -4.75 -4.44
CA ILE A 98 22.08 -5.06 -3.42
C ILE A 98 20.72 -4.54 -3.85
N ARG A 99 20.65 -3.27 -4.31
CA ARG A 99 19.44 -2.66 -4.89
C ARG A 99 18.82 -3.56 -5.96
N SER A 100 19.63 -4.01 -6.92
CA SER A 100 19.17 -4.85 -8.04
C SER A 100 18.63 -6.21 -7.58
N ILE A 101 19.27 -6.84 -6.59
CA ILE A 101 18.83 -8.13 -6.05
C ILE A 101 17.50 -7.97 -5.29
N LEU A 102 17.38 -6.96 -4.43
CA LEU A 102 16.16 -6.68 -3.66
C LEU A 102 14.99 -6.34 -4.58
N ASN A 103 15.19 -5.48 -5.59
CA ASN A 103 14.15 -5.18 -6.57
C ASN A 103 13.65 -6.43 -7.28
N ARG A 104 14.55 -7.36 -7.62
CA ARG A 104 14.17 -8.64 -8.24
C ARG A 104 13.39 -9.54 -7.28
N ILE A 105 13.76 -9.58 -5.99
CA ILE A 105 13.03 -10.36 -4.99
C ILE A 105 11.62 -9.79 -4.78
N ASN A 106 11.49 -8.47 -4.67
CA ASN A 106 10.21 -7.82 -4.40
C ASN A 106 9.24 -7.87 -5.59
N SER A 107 9.74 -7.91 -6.84
CA SER A 107 8.90 -7.84 -8.04
C SER A 107 8.55 -9.19 -8.66
N ARG A 108 9.19 -10.29 -8.24
CA ARG A 108 9.02 -11.61 -8.86
C ARG A 108 8.50 -12.65 -7.88
N PRO A 109 7.73 -13.64 -8.36
CA PRO A 109 7.42 -14.81 -7.55
C PRO A 109 8.68 -15.54 -7.11
N ARG A 110 8.63 -16.06 -5.88
CA ARG A 110 9.65 -16.98 -5.38
C ARG A 110 9.71 -18.20 -6.30
N LYS A 111 10.92 -18.72 -6.53
CA LYS A 111 11.08 -20.01 -7.19
C LYS A 111 10.39 -21.07 -6.33
N LYS A 112 9.71 -22.02 -6.96
CA LYS A 112 9.07 -23.12 -6.23
C LYS A 112 10.14 -23.96 -5.54
N ASP A 113 9.89 -24.22 -4.27
CA ASP A 113 10.61 -25.12 -3.38
C ASP A 113 9.56 -25.86 -2.52
N GLU A 114 9.99 -26.55 -1.46
CA GLU A 114 9.10 -27.29 -0.56
C GLU A 114 7.98 -26.42 0.04
N GLY A 115 8.23 -25.11 0.24
CA GLY A 115 7.26 -24.17 0.79
C GLY A 115 6.11 -23.80 -0.16
N PHE A 116 6.20 -24.16 -1.45
CA PHE A 116 5.17 -23.83 -2.45
C PHE A 116 3.79 -24.43 -2.11
N HIS A 117 3.77 -25.61 -1.49
CA HIS A 117 2.56 -26.35 -1.15
C HIS A 117 2.12 -26.16 0.31
N THR A 118 2.80 -25.29 1.06
CA THR A 118 2.43 -24.97 2.44
C THR A 118 1.03 -24.38 2.48
N LYS A 119 0.19 -24.97 3.33
CA LYS A 119 -1.18 -24.55 3.60
C LYS A 119 -1.30 -23.97 5.00
N ASN A 120 -2.45 -23.39 5.31
CA ASN A 120 -2.74 -22.91 6.65
C ASN A 120 -2.86 -24.10 7.61
N THR A 121 -2.53 -23.91 8.89
CA THR A 121 -2.84 -24.87 9.95
C THR A 121 -4.36 -24.96 10.10
N PRO A 122 -4.94 -26.14 10.39
CA PRO A 122 -6.39 -26.29 10.56
C PRO A 122 -7.00 -25.23 11.49
N GLY A 123 -8.06 -24.57 11.03
CA GLY A 123 -8.77 -23.50 11.75
C GLY A 123 -8.18 -22.09 11.58
N THR A 124 -7.03 -21.94 10.93
CA THR A 124 -6.46 -20.63 10.56
C THR A 124 -6.74 -20.29 9.11
N VAL A 125 -6.91 -19.00 8.82
CA VAL A 125 -7.14 -18.48 7.47
C VAL A 125 -5.98 -17.61 6.97
N ILE A 126 -5.20 -17.03 7.88
CA ILE A 126 -3.98 -16.27 7.59
C ILE A 126 -2.87 -16.79 8.49
N GLU A 127 -1.71 -17.08 7.92
CA GLU A 127 -0.47 -17.36 8.63
C GLU A 127 0.69 -16.59 8.04
N VAL A 128 1.41 -15.87 8.89
CA VAL A 128 2.64 -15.17 8.56
C VAL A 128 3.77 -15.86 9.31
N LYS A 129 4.79 -16.31 8.58
CA LYS A 129 5.94 -17.04 9.14
C LYS A 129 7.22 -16.29 8.79
N ASN A 130 7.80 -15.65 9.80
CA ASN A 130 9.12 -15.03 9.74
C ASN A 130 9.24 -13.99 8.61
N ALA A 131 8.16 -13.25 8.35
CA ALA A 131 8.08 -12.35 7.22
C ALA A 131 8.93 -11.09 7.44
N SER A 132 9.67 -10.69 6.42
CA SER A 132 10.40 -9.41 6.41
C SER A 132 10.14 -8.67 5.11
N LYS A 133 10.12 -7.33 5.19
CA LYS A 133 9.94 -6.47 4.02
C LYS A 133 10.99 -5.38 4.00
N TYR A 134 11.68 -5.30 2.87
CA TYR A 134 12.62 -4.25 2.54
C TYR A 134 12.07 -3.49 1.34
N TYR A 135 11.88 -2.18 1.46
CA TYR A 135 11.61 -1.30 0.33
C TYR A 135 12.90 -0.70 -0.18
N VAL A 136 12.93 -0.42 -1.47
CA VAL A 136 14.10 0.12 -2.16
C VAL A 136 13.67 1.42 -2.81
N ASN A 137 14.22 2.53 -2.34
CA ASN A 137 14.08 3.84 -2.97
C ASN A 137 15.48 4.35 -3.34
N ASP A 138 15.75 4.41 -4.62
CA ASP A 138 17.08 4.62 -5.15
C ASP A 138 18.20 3.76 -4.55
N ASN A 139 19.17 4.36 -3.88
CA ASN A 139 20.23 3.66 -3.16
C ASN A 139 19.89 3.44 -1.69
N ILE A 140 18.72 3.89 -1.22
CA ILE A 140 18.25 3.71 0.15
C ILE A 140 17.38 2.46 0.22
N VAL A 141 17.70 1.60 1.17
CA VAL A 141 16.89 0.43 1.54
C VAL A 141 16.30 0.67 2.90
N THR A 142 14.98 0.59 2.98
CA THR A 142 14.22 0.74 4.22
C THR A 142 13.74 -0.62 4.68
N ARG A 143 14.15 -1.08 5.86
CA ARG A 143 13.63 -2.30 6.47
C ARG A 143 12.35 -1.99 7.24
N VAL A 144 11.20 -2.28 6.65
CA VAL A 144 9.90 -1.95 7.23
C VAL A 144 9.33 -3.06 8.10
N LEU A 145 9.48 -4.33 7.73
CA LEU A 145 9.10 -5.47 8.58
C LEU A 145 10.32 -6.33 8.90
N LYS A 146 10.41 -6.76 10.16
CA LYS A 146 11.58 -7.39 10.78
C LYS A 146 11.18 -8.72 11.42
N ASN A 147 11.15 -9.78 10.60
CA ASN A 147 10.91 -11.15 11.04
C ASN A 147 9.62 -11.33 11.86
N VAL A 148 8.49 -10.90 11.29
CA VAL A 148 7.19 -10.96 11.97
C VAL A 148 6.50 -12.30 11.73
N SER A 149 5.83 -12.81 12.76
CA SER A 149 5.04 -14.05 12.70
C SER A 149 3.71 -13.86 13.45
N MET A 150 2.62 -14.28 12.83
CA MET A 150 1.27 -14.22 13.41
C MET A 150 0.32 -15.16 12.68
N ASP A 151 -0.81 -15.46 13.32
CA ASP A 151 -1.93 -16.22 12.76
C ASP A 151 -3.26 -15.48 12.98
N VAL A 152 -4.22 -15.76 12.10
CA VAL A 152 -5.62 -15.35 12.22
C VAL A 152 -6.49 -16.58 12.02
N LYS A 153 -7.44 -16.81 12.92
CA LYS A 153 -8.45 -17.86 12.79
C LYS A 153 -9.54 -17.45 11.81
N GLN A 154 -10.15 -18.43 11.17
CA GLN A 154 -11.30 -18.15 10.30
C GLN A 154 -12.44 -17.53 11.11
N GLY A 155 -13.02 -16.44 10.60
CA GLY A 155 -14.12 -15.70 11.24
C GLY A 155 -13.69 -14.80 12.40
N GLU A 156 -12.38 -14.64 12.63
CA GLU A 156 -11.85 -13.74 13.65
C GLU A 156 -11.86 -12.27 13.15
N MET A 157 -12.19 -11.33 14.03
CA MET A 157 -11.95 -9.91 13.85
C MET A 157 -10.60 -9.55 14.50
N MET A 158 -9.59 -9.31 13.67
CA MET A 158 -8.25 -8.90 14.10
C MET A 158 -8.05 -7.39 13.95
N LEU A 159 -7.45 -6.78 14.96
CA LEU A 159 -6.90 -5.42 14.90
C LEU A 159 -5.37 -5.46 14.86
N ILE A 160 -4.78 -4.84 13.85
CA ILE A 160 -3.35 -4.52 13.80
C ILE A 160 -3.19 -3.09 14.33
N TYR A 161 -2.70 -2.98 15.56
CA TYR A 161 -2.58 -1.73 16.30
C TYR A 161 -1.12 -1.26 16.39
N GLY A 162 -0.90 0.05 16.40
CA GLY A 162 0.41 0.64 16.64
C GLY A 162 0.55 2.06 16.09
N VAL A 163 1.69 2.69 16.35
CA VAL A 163 1.99 4.07 15.90
C VAL A 163 2.12 4.18 14.37
N SER A 164 1.98 5.39 13.84
CA SER A 164 2.24 5.67 12.43
C SER A 164 3.68 5.30 12.05
N GLY A 165 3.88 4.78 10.83
CA GLY A 165 5.20 4.34 10.37
C GLY A 165 5.74 3.05 11.01
N GLY A 166 4.97 2.37 11.86
CA GLY A 166 5.33 1.12 12.53
C GLY A 166 5.33 -0.13 11.63
N GLY A 167 4.79 -0.06 10.41
CA GLY A 167 4.73 -1.18 9.45
C GLY A 167 3.38 -1.89 9.33
N LYS A 168 2.32 -1.35 9.95
CA LYS A 168 0.96 -1.91 9.94
C LYS A 168 0.40 -2.12 8.53
N SER A 169 0.31 -1.06 7.72
CA SER A 169 -0.20 -1.13 6.35
C SER A 169 0.70 -1.99 5.46
N THR A 170 2.01 -2.06 5.74
CA THR A 170 2.89 -3.01 5.05
C THR A 170 2.50 -4.45 5.38
N LEU A 171 2.29 -4.78 6.65
CA LEU A 171 1.83 -6.11 7.05
C LEU A 171 0.47 -6.45 6.42
N LEU A 172 -0.47 -5.50 6.43
CA LEU A 172 -1.77 -5.61 5.77
C LEU A 172 -1.64 -5.87 4.26
N ASN A 173 -0.74 -5.17 3.57
CA ASN A 173 -0.48 -5.35 2.14
C ASN A 173 0.12 -6.71 1.82
N LEU A 174 0.94 -7.27 2.72
CA LEU A 174 1.49 -8.62 2.56
C LEU A 174 0.40 -9.68 2.67
N ILE A 175 -0.42 -9.63 3.72
CA ILE A 175 -1.47 -10.64 3.97
C ILE A 175 -2.67 -10.50 3.01
N SER A 176 -2.89 -9.33 2.43
CA SER A 176 -3.91 -9.14 1.38
C SER A 176 -3.44 -9.52 -0.02
N GLY A 177 -2.15 -9.83 -0.19
CA GLY A 177 -1.57 -10.14 -1.50
C GLY A 177 -1.49 -8.93 -2.44
N LEU A 178 -1.50 -7.71 -1.90
CA LEU A 178 -1.18 -6.47 -2.63
C LEU A 178 0.33 -6.31 -2.81
N ASP A 179 1.11 -6.84 -1.88
CA ASP A 179 2.57 -6.84 -1.93
C ASP A 179 3.12 -8.22 -1.51
N ARG A 180 4.41 -8.44 -1.75
CA ARG A 180 5.13 -9.69 -1.42
C ARG A 180 6.13 -9.48 -0.31
N PRO A 181 6.29 -10.44 0.61
CA PRO A 181 7.37 -10.40 1.57
C PRO A 181 8.71 -10.56 0.84
N THR A 182 9.74 -9.86 1.31
CA THR A 182 11.12 -10.06 0.83
C THR A 182 11.70 -11.37 1.37
N LYS A 183 11.32 -11.76 2.59
CA LYS A 183 11.62 -13.05 3.24
C LYS A 183 10.40 -13.61 3.96
N GLY A 184 10.39 -14.91 4.22
CA GLY A 184 9.36 -15.56 5.02
C GLY A 184 8.10 -15.86 4.20
N ASP A 185 7.18 -16.58 4.80
CA ASP A 185 5.97 -17.04 4.13
C ASP A 185 4.74 -16.29 4.62
N VAL A 186 3.80 -16.13 3.70
CA VAL A 186 2.48 -15.56 3.97
C VAL A 186 1.49 -16.47 3.28
N ILE A 187 0.76 -17.25 4.09
CA ILE A 187 -0.19 -18.26 3.63
C ILE A 187 -1.59 -17.77 3.97
N VAL A 188 -2.45 -17.63 2.96
CA VAL A 188 -3.80 -17.12 3.13
C VAL A 188 -4.76 -17.95 2.30
N CYS A 189 -5.86 -18.40 2.92
CA CYS A 189 -6.83 -19.31 2.29
C CYS A 189 -6.16 -20.51 1.59
N ASP A 190 -5.20 -21.15 2.27
CA ASP A 190 -4.37 -22.27 1.81
C ASP A 190 -3.45 -21.97 0.61
N GLU A 191 -3.24 -20.69 0.26
CA GLU A 191 -2.33 -20.27 -0.80
C GLU A 191 -1.10 -19.53 -0.22
N ASN A 192 0.10 -20.05 -0.48
CA ASN A 192 1.35 -19.37 -0.13
C ASN A 192 1.68 -18.25 -1.13
N LEU A 193 1.34 -17.01 -0.76
CA LEU A 193 1.33 -15.82 -1.62
C LEU A 193 2.69 -15.47 -2.27
N PRO A 194 3.86 -15.53 -1.57
CA PRO A 194 5.16 -15.24 -2.18
C PRO A 194 5.46 -15.99 -3.49
N TYR A 195 4.88 -17.17 -3.70
CA TYR A 195 5.12 -18.01 -4.88
C TYR A 195 4.16 -17.76 -6.04
N LEU A 196 3.04 -17.09 -5.81
CA LEU A 196 2.03 -16.85 -6.83
C LEU A 196 2.54 -15.83 -7.85
N SER A 197 2.25 -15.98 -9.14
CA SER A 197 2.53 -14.90 -10.12
C SER A 197 1.58 -13.72 -9.92
N ASN A 198 1.82 -12.58 -10.57
CA ASN A 198 0.93 -11.41 -10.44
C ASN A 198 -0.51 -11.72 -10.88
N ASN A 199 -0.69 -12.50 -11.96
CA ASN A 199 -2.01 -12.95 -12.41
C ASN A 199 -2.70 -13.86 -11.38
N LYS A 200 -1.93 -14.72 -10.72
CA LYS A 200 -2.44 -15.58 -9.64
C LYS A 200 -2.80 -14.77 -8.40
N LEU A 201 -1.99 -13.78 -8.01
CA LEU A 201 -2.35 -12.84 -6.93
C LEU A 201 -3.62 -12.06 -7.26
N THR A 202 -3.79 -11.61 -8.51
CA THR A 202 -5.04 -10.98 -8.95
C THR A 202 -6.24 -11.92 -8.83
N SER A 203 -6.07 -13.19 -9.21
CA SER A 203 -7.14 -14.21 -9.09
C SER A 203 -7.45 -14.52 -7.62
N PHE A 204 -6.43 -14.67 -6.79
CA PHE A 204 -6.53 -14.83 -5.34
C PHE A 204 -7.31 -13.67 -4.73
N ARG A 205 -6.91 -12.42 -4.99
CA ARG A 205 -7.61 -11.23 -4.50
C ARG A 205 -9.06 -11.22 -4.98
N ARG A 206 -9.31 -11.50 -6.27
CA ARG A 206 -10.66 -11.58 -6.83
C ARG A 206 -11.53 -12.61 -6.10
N LYS A 207 -10.98 -13.75 -5.69
CA LYS A 207 -11.74 -14.83 -5.04
C LYS A 207 -11.93 -14.60 -3.53
N HIS A 208 -10.88 -14.25 -2.81
CA HIS A 208 -10.86 -14.34 -1.35
C HIS A 208 -10.98 -13.00 -0.62
N VAL A 209 -10.65 -11.88 -1.27
CA VAL A 209 -10.32 -10.63 -0.55
C VAL A 209 -11.18 -9.45 -0.95
N SER A 210 -11.81 -8.79 0.01
CA SER A 210 -12.32 -7.42 -0.11
C SER A 210 -11.37 -6.45 0.60
N PHE A 211 -11.23 -5.24 0.06
CA PHE A 211 -10.32 -4.23 0.62
C PHE A 211 -11.04 -2.90 0.79
N ILE A 212 -10.92 -2.32 1.98
CA ILE A 212 -11.37 -0.97 2.34
C ILE A 212 -10.09 -0.15 2.53
N PHE A 213 -9.90 0.85 1.67
CA PHE A 213 -8.72 1.72 1.70
C PHE A 213 -9.00 2.96 2.55
N GLN A 214 -7.93 3.56 3.09
CA GLN A 214 -7.99 4.85 3.78
C GLN A 214 -8.54 5.96 2.86
N ASN A 215 -8.07 5.99 1.61
CA ASN A 215 -8.64 6.82 0.56
C ASN A 215 -9.78 6.06 -0.13
N TYR A 216 -10.94 6.69 -0.29
CA TYR A 216 -12.17 6.04 -0.77
C TYR A 216 -12.01 5.33 -2.12
N ASN A 217 -11.09 5.83 -2.96
CA ASN A 217 -10.74 5.27 -4.27
C ASN A 217 -11.98 4.95 -5.12
N LEU A 218 -12.99 5.83 -5.08
CA LEU A 218 -14.20 5.70 -5.89
C LEU A 218 -13.90 6.05 -7.35
N LEU A 219 -14.62 5.41 -8.26
CA LEU A 219 -14.57 5.72 -9.68
C LEU A 219 -15.41 6.98 -9.90
N ALA A 220 -14.75 8.11 -10.17
CA ALA A 220 -15.36 9.43 -10.25
C ALA A 220 -16.42 9.57 -11.37
N ASN A 221 -16.33 8.73 -12.39
CA ASN A 221 -17.24 8.68 -13.53
C ASN A 221 -18.46 7.75 -13.33
N LEU A 222 -18.58 7.12 -12.16
CA LEU A 222 -19.70 6.27 -11.78
C LEU A 222 -20.46 6.90 -10.61
N ASN A 223 -21.78 6.70 -10.54
CA ASN A 223 -22.55 7.08 -9.35
C ASN A 223 -22.28 6.09 -8.19
N ALA A 224 -22.90 6.34 -7.03
CA ALA A 224 -22.73 5.50 -5.85
C ALA A 224 -23.15 4.04 -6.10
N TYR A 225 -24.32 3.80 -6.71
CA TYR A 225 -24.81 2.45 -7.03
C TYR A 225 -23.82 1.69 -7.91
N ASP A 226 -23.41 2.29 -9.02
CA ASP A 226 -22.51 1.69 -10.00
C ASP A 226 -21.13 1.41 -9.38
N ASN A 227 -20.65 2.31 -8.50
CA ASN A 227 -19.45 2.06 -7.70
C ASN A 227 -19.61 0.78 -6.86
N VAL A 228 -20.72 0.64 -6.13
CA VAL A 228 -20.98 -0.56 -5.30
C VAL A 228 -21.10 -1.82 -6.15
N GLU A 229 -21.77 -1.73 -7.30
CA GLU A 229 -21.98 -2.84 -8.22
C GLU A 229 -20.67 -3.39 -8.80
N THR A 230 -19.64 -2.54 -8.97
CA THR A 230 -18.30 -3.00 -9.39
C THR A 230 -17.73 -4.11 -8.51
N GLY A 231 -17.99 -4.07 -7.19
CA GLY A 231 -17.60 -5.14 -6.27
C GLY A 231 -18.39 -6.42 -6.49
N GLY A 232 -19.70 -6.30 -6.72
CA GLY A 232 -20.60 -7.41 -6.99
C GLY A 232 -20.27 -8.16 -8.28
N TYR A 233 -19.72 -7.49 -9.30
CA TYR A 233 -19.23 -8.16 -10.52
C TYR A 233 -18.03 -9.08 -10.28
N LEU A 234 -17.28 -8.89 -9.18
CA LEU A 234 -16.16 -9.76 -8.84
C LEU A 234 -16.61 -11.07 -8.22
N GLN A 235 -17.83 -11.14 -7.68
CA GLN A 235 -18.41 -12.33 -7.10
C GLN A 235 -18.86 -13.31 -8.20
N THR A 236 -18.13 -14.41 -8.33
CA THR A 236 -18.39 -15.44 -9.32
C THR A 236 -19.50 -16.40 -8.90
N ASP A 237 -19.72 -16.57 -7.60
CA ASP A 237 -20.81 -17.38 -7.07
C ASP A 237 -22.09 -16.55 -6.95
N LYS A 238 -23.02 -16.78 -7.88
CA LYS A 238 -24.30 -16.05 -7.92
C LYS A 238 -25.10 -16.19 -6.61
N SER A 239 -24.97 -17.30 -5.89
CA SER A 239 -25.69 -17.53 -4.62
C SER A 239 -25.19 -16.64 -3.48
N LYS A 240 -23.97 -16.10 -3.60
CA LYS A 240 -23.34 -15.22 -2.61
C LYS A 240 -23.50 -13.73 -2.93
N LYS A 241 -24.12 -13.38 -4.06
CA LYS A 241 -24.33 -11.98 -4.41
C LYS A 241 -25.30 -11.34 -3.43
N LEU A 242 -24.90 -10.16 -2.92
CA LEU A 242 -25.75 -9.37 -2.04
C LEU A 242 -26.69 -8.48 -2.86
N ASP A 243 -27.85 -8.17 -2.29
CA ASP A 243 -28.72 -7.13 -2.82
C ASP A 243 -28.11 -5.76 -2.51
N ILE A 244 -27.81 -5.01 -3.57
CA ILE A 244 -27.19 -3.69 -3.47
C ILE A 244 -28.17 -2.68 -2.86
N ILE A 245 -29.46 -2.76 -3.19
CA ILE A 245 -30.48 -1.85 -2.66
C ILE A 245 -30.61 -2.06 -1.14
N GLU A 246 -30.60 -3.32 -0.68
CA GLU A 246 -30.56 -3.61 0.76
C GLU A 246 -29.30 -3.10 1.44
N LEU A 247 -28.14 -3.14 0.77
CA LEU A 247 -26.92 -2.52 1.29
C LEU A 247 -27.09 -1.01 1.47
N PHE A 248 -27.60 -0.29 0.46
CA PHE A 248 -27.84 1.15 0.58
C PHE A 248 -28.78 1.49 1.74
N LYS A 249 -29.82 0.68 1.96
CA LYS A 249 -30.72 0.82 3.10
C LYS A 249 -30.04 0.59 4.45
N LYS A 250 -29.19 -0.43 4.56
CA LYS A 250 -28.42 -0.70 5.79
C LYS A 250 -27.43 0.42 6.12
N PHE A 251 -26.95 1.15 5.12
CA PHE A 251 -26.00 2.24 5.27
C PHE A 251 -26.66 3.62 5.34
N GLU A 252 -28.01 3.70 5.31
CA GLU A 252 -28.77 4.96 5.32
C GLU A 252 -28.31 5.88 4.17
N MET A 253 -28.30 5.34 2.95
CA MET A 253 -27.78 6.00 1.74
C MET A 253 -28.71 5.92 0.53
N GLU A 254 -29.99 5.60 0.71
CA GLU A 254 -30.93 5.45 -0.40
C GLU A 254 -31.02 6.70 -1.28
N GLU A 255 -30.98 7.89 -0.68
CA GLU A 255 -31.04 9.18 -1.40
C GLU A 255 -29.75 9.51 -2.17
N GLU A 256 -28.63 8.89 -1.79
CA GLU A 256 -27.31 9.08 -2.39
C GLU A 256 -27.03 8.13 -3.55
N MET A 257 -27.89 7.14 -3.80
CA MET A 257 -27.66 6.03 -4.73
C MET A 257 -27.23 6.50 -6.14
N HIS A 258 -27.76 7.63 -6.61
CA HIS A 258 -27.46 8.19 -7.93
C HIS A 258 -26.50 9.38 -7.91
N LYS A 259 -25.97 9.76 -6.74
CA LYS A 259 -24.97 10.84 -6.63
C LYS A 259 -23.60 10.35 -7.13
N PHE A 260 -22.89 11.22 -7.83
CA PHE A 260 -21.49 11.02 -8.18
C PHE A 260 -20.58 11.37 -6.99
N PRO A 261 -19.35 10.84 -6.92
CA PRO A 261 -18.41 11.14 -5.83
C PRO A 261 -18.21 12.64 -5.56
N SER A 262 -18.20 13.47 -6.61
CA SER A 262 -18.09 14.94 -6.48
C SER A 262 -19.28 15.61 -5.79
N GLN A 263 -20.40 14.92 -5.64
CA GLN A 263 -21.64 15.41 -5.02
C GLN A 263 -21.84 14.87 -3.59
N MET A 264 -20.90 14.08 -3.08
CA MET A 264 -21.00 13.39 -1.79
C MET A 264 -19.99 13.94 -0.79
N SER A 265 -20.39 13.99 0.48
CA SER A 265 -19.47 14.27 1.59
C SER A 265 -18.42 13.16 1.73
N GLY A 266 -17.33 13.41 2.46
CA GLY A 266 -16.31 12.39 2.72
C GLY A 266 -16.89 11.14 3.39
N GLY A 267 -17.74 11.31 4.40
CA GLY A 267 -18.40 10.20 5.08
C GLY A 267 -19.31 9.38 4.17
N GLN A 268 -20.06 10.03 3.27
CA GLN A 268 -20.87 9.34 2.25
C GLN A 268 -19.99 8.55 1.28
N GLN A 269 -18.91 9.15 0.77
CA GLN A 269 -17.97 8.46 -0.12
C GLN A 269 -17.33 7.23 0.56
N GLN A 270 -17.04 7.32 1.86
CA GLN A 270 -16.51 6.19 2.61
C GLN A 270 -17.54 5.06 2.78
N ARG A 271 -18.80 5.39 3.11
CA ARG A 271 -19.87 4.38 3.17
C ARG A 271 -20.06 3.67 1.82
N VAL A 272 -19.98 4.40 0.71
CA VAL A 272 -19.99 3.80 -0.65
C VAL A 272 -18.77 2.91 -0.89
N SER A 273 -17.57 3.34 -0.47
CA SER A 273 -16.34 2.55 -0.62
C SER A 273 -16.42 1.22 0.14
N ILE A 274 -17.00 1.25 1.34
CA ILE A 274 -17.26 0.08 2.18
C ILE A 274 -18.32 -0.80 1.54
N MET A 275 -19.48 -0.25 1.14
CA MET A 275 -20.52 -1.02 0.45
C MET A 275 -19.97 -1.74 -0.80
N ARG A 276 -19.10 -1.09 -1.58
CA ARG A 276 -18.41 -1.72 -2.71
C ARG A 276 -17.51 -2.88 -2.30
N ALA A 277 -16.81 -2.78 -1.17
CA ALA A 277 -16.02 -3.89 -0.65
C ALA A 277 -16.92 -5.04 -0.18
N LEU A 278 -18.06 -4.72 0.43
CA LEU A 278 -19.01 -5.69 0.98
C LEU A 278 -19.85 -6.40 -0.09
N SER A 279 -20.24 -5.71 -1.16
CA SER A 279 -21.06 -6.27 -2.26
C SER A 279 -20.43 -7.50 -2.91
N LYS A 280 -19.11 -7.64 -2.79
CA LYS A 280 -18.36 -8.82 -3.22
C LYS A 280 -18.61 -10.05 -2.35
N ASN A 281 -18.96 -9.90 -1.06
CA ASN A 281 -19.18 -10.99 -0.11
C ASN A 281 -18.02 -12.01 -0.06
N SER A 282 -16.83 -11.52 0.31
CA SER A 282 -15.58 -12.31 0.32
C SER A 282 -15.34 -12.98 1.69
N GLU A 283 -14.39 -13.92 1.71
CA GLU A 283 -14.00 -14.65 2.93
C GLU A 283 -13.26 -13.75 3.93
N ILE A 284 -12.52 -12.76 3.42
CA ILE A 284 -11.70 -11.85 4.22
C ILE A 284 -11.89 -10.40 3.76
N ILE A 285 -12.15 -9.51 4.72
CA ILE A 285 -12.14 -8.06 4.54
C ILE A 285 -10.89 -7.49 5.22
N PHE A 286 -10.04 -6.82 4.45
CA PHE A 286 -8.96 -5.99 4.96
C PHE A 286 -9.38 -4.52 4.96
N ALA A 287 -9.15 -3.81 6.06
CA ALA A 287 -9.47 -2.40 6.19
C ALA A 287 -8.26 -1.61 6.71
N ASP A 288 -7.74 -0.69 5.90
CA ASP A 288 -6.62 0.20 6.27
C ASP A 288 -7.17 1.54 6.77
N GLU A 289 -7.15 1.74 8.09
CA GLU A 289 -7.68 2.93 8.78
C GLU A 289 -9.09 3.35 8.30
N PRO A 290 -10.09 2.45 8.38
CA PRO A 290 -11.42 2.67 7.77
C PRO A 290 -12.20 3.86 8.35
N THR A 291 -11.76 4.43 9.48
CA THR A 291 -12.44 5.50 10.20
C THR A 291 -11.64 6.79 10.33
N GLY A 292 -10.40 6.84 9.80
CA GLY A 292 -9.47 7.94 10.11
C GLY A 292 -9.88 9.33 9.63
N ALA A 293 -10.84 9.44 8.71
CA ALA A 293 -11.33 10.70 8.15
C ALA A 293 -12.81 10.96 8.43
N LEU A 294 -13.40 10.26 9.41
CA LEU A 294 -14.84 10.25 9.66
C LEU A 294 -15.21 10.98 10.95
N ASP A 295 -16.39 11.58 10.96
CA ASP A 295 -17.03 12.04 12.19
C ASP A 295 -17.45 10.85 13.08
N GLU A 296 -17.80 11.14 14.33
CA GLU A 296 -18.18 10.13 15.32
C GLU A 296 -19.37 9.27 14.87
N SER A 297 -20.42 9.89 14.32
CA SER A 297 -21.63 9.17 13.94
C SER A 297 -21.35 8.21 12.80
N THR A 298 -20.60 8.65 11.79
CA THR A 298 -20.21 7.81 10.66
C THR A 298 -19.24 6.70 11.09
N THR A 299 -18.30 7.00 12.01
CA THR A 299 -17.37 6.02 12.56
C THR A 299 -18.10 4.86 13.23
N LYS A 300 -19.09 5.14 14.08
CA LYS A 300 -19.89 4.10 14.75
C LYS A 300 -20.62 3.21 13.75
N ILE A 301 -21.25 3.80 12.73
CA ILE A 301 -21.95 3.06 11.66
C ILE A 301 -21.00 2.09 10.96
N VAL A 302 -19.82 2.57 10.54
CA VAL A 302 -18.83 1.75 9.83
C VAL A 302 -18.36 0.57 10.67
N LEU A 303 -17.97 0.81 11.92
CA LEU A 303 -17.47 -0.24 12.81
C LEU A 303 -18.58 -1.25 13.15
N ARG A 304 -19.81 -0.78 13.40
CA ARG A 304 -20.97 -1.65 13.63
C ARG A 304 -21.20 -2.60 12.46
N ILE A 305 -21.17 -2.09 11.24
CA ILE A 305 -21.42 -2.93 10.06
C ILE A 305 -20.30 -3.97 9.87
N LEU A 306 -19.03 -3.58 10.05
CA LEU A 306 -17.92 -4.54 10.01
C LEU A 306 -18.05 -5.62 11.10
N TYR A 307 -18.47 -5.23 12.29
CA TYR A 307 -18.72 -6.15 13.41
C TYR A 307 -19.87 -7.11 13.10
N GLU A 308 -21.01 -6.60 12.64
CA GLU A 308 -22.17 -7.41 12.27
C GLU A 308 -21.83 -8.41 11.17
N ILE A 309 -21.11 -7.99 10.13
CA ILE A 309 -20.71 -8.88 9.02
C ILE A 309 -19.78 -9.98 9.52
N ASN A 310 -18.84 -9.66 10.41
CA ASN A 310 -18.00 -10.67 11.05
C ASN A 310 -18.85 -11.68 11.83
N LYS A 311 -19.73 -11.21 12.71
CA LYS A 311 -20.50 -12.08 13.63
C LYS A 311 -21.62 -12.87 12.93
N GLN A 312 -22.27 -12.31 11.92
CA GLN A 312 -23.39 -12.94 11.21
C GLN A 312 -22.91 -13.88 10.10
N ASN A 313 -21.90 -13.47 9.31
CA ASN A 313 -21.49 -14.22 8.13
C ASN A 313 -20.25 -15.09 8.37
N GLY A 314 -19.60 -14.96 9.53
CA GLY A 314 -18.31 -15.62 9.79
C GLY A 314 -17.19 -15.09 8.91
N THR A 315 -17.35 -13.89 8.33
CA THR A 315 -16.32 -13.24 7.51
C THR A 315 -15.15 -12.85 8.39
N THR A 316 -13.93 -13.16 7.97
CA THR A 316 -12.72 -12.73 8.70
C THR A 316 -12.50 -11.25 8.42
N VAL A 317 -12.28 -10.44 9.46
CA VAL A 317 -12.06 -8.99 9.31
C VAL A 317 -10.71 -8.64 9.90
N VAL A 318 -9.84 -8.00 9.13
CA VAL A 318 -8.53 -7.53 9.59
C VAL A 318 -8.44 -6.02 9.39
N MET A 319 -8.37 -5.28 10.48
CA MET A 319 -8.35 -3.82 10.48
C MET A 319 -6.98 -3.30 10.92
N VAL A 320 -6.52 -2.21 10.33
CA VAL A 320 -5.41 -1.40 10.83
C VAL A 320 -6.00 -0.15 11.47
N SER A 321 -5.55 0.17 12.69
CA SER A 321 -5.90 1.44 13.35
C SER A 321 -4.79 1.90 14.30
N HIS A 322 -4.77 3.19 14.60
CA HIS A 322 -3.99 3.78 15.67
C HIS A 322 -4.84 4.16 16.90
N ASN A 323 -6.17 3.99 16.84
CA ASN A 323 -7.06 4.21 17.97
C ASN A 323 -7.11 2.95 18.87
N PRO A 324 -6.60 3.01 20.11
CA PRO A 324 -6.54 1.85 21.00
C PRO A 324 -7.92 1.38 21.48
N VAL A 325 -8.92 2.26 21.45
CA VAL A 325 -10.28 1.96 21.91
C VAL A 325 -10.94 0.87 21.05
N MET A 326 -10.54 0.75 19.78
CA MET A 326 -10.97 -0.33 18.87
C MET A 326 -10.50 -1.73 19.31
N ALA A 327 -9.51 -1.83 20.22
CA ALA A 327 -9.08 -3.13 20.73
C ALA A 327 -10.23 -3.89 21.42
N ALA A 328 -11.18 -3.18 22.03
CA ALA A 328 -12.28 -3.79 22.77
C ALA A 328 -13.26 -4.58 21.88
N MET A 329 -13.41 -4.25 20.60
CA MET A 329 -14.28 -4.98 19.65
C MET A 329 -13.58 -6.13 18.92
N ALA A 330 -12.24 -6.14 18.88
CA ALA A 330 -11.47 -7.14 18.17
C ALA A 330 -11.36 -8.43 19.00
N ASP A 331 -11.44 -9.58 18.34
CA ASP A 331 -11.15 -10.90 18.93
C ASP A 331 -9.65 -11.06 19.19
N ARG A 332 -8.80 -10.43 18.35
CA ARG A 332 -7.34 -10.44 18.51
C ARG A 332 -6.70 -9.12 18.15
N ILE A 333 -5.67 -8.74 18.89
CA ILE A 333 -4.92 -7.50 18.71
C ILE A 333 -3.45 -7.83 18.49
N VAL A 334 -2.89 -7.34 17.38
CA VAL A 334 -1.47 -7.46 17.03
C VAL A 334 -0.83 -6.09 17.17
N TYR A 335 0.04 -5.93 18.16
CA TYR A 335 0.76 -4.69 18.43
C TYR A 335 2.03 -4.64 17.58
N VAL A 336 2.07 -3.73 16.61
CA VAL A 336 3.18 -3.56 15.68
C VAL A 336 3.95 -2.27 16.00
N VAL A 337 5.23 -2.43 16.35
CA VAL A 337 6.13 -1.32 16.70
C VAL A 337 7.44 -1.51 15.96
N GLU A 338 7.88 -0.47 15.24
CA GLU A 338 9.13 -0.44 14.48
C GLU A 338 9.39 -1.67 13.58
N GLY A 339 8.33 -2.17 12.94
CA GLY A 339 8.39 -3.30 12.03
C GLY A 339 8.41 -4.67 12.69
N ARG A 340 8.21 -4.74 14.02
CA ARG A 340 8.15 -5.98 14.79
C ARG A 340 6.76 -6.14 15.41
N ILE A 341 6.33 -7.38 15.60
CA ILE A 341 5.19 -7.69 16.44
C ILE A 341 5.70 -7.75 17.88
N GLN A 342 5.30 -6.80 18.70
CA GLN A 342 5.73 -6.69 20.11
C GLN A 342 4.86 -7.57 21.01
N LYS A 343 3.56 -7.65 20.71
CA LYS A 343 2.58 -8.37 21.50
C LYS A 343 1.45 -8.85 20.60
N VAL A 344 0.91 -10.03 20.90
CA VAL A 344 -0.37 -10.50 20.38
C VAL A 344 -1.28 -10.74 21.58
N GLU A 345 -2.47 -10.18 21.56
CA GLU A 345 -3.48 -10.33 22.61
C GLU A 345 -4.72 -10.98 22.01
N VAL A 346 -5.31 -11.94 22.73
CA VAL A 346 -6.60 -12.55 22.39
C VAL A 346 -7.64 -12.01 23.38
N ASN A 347 -8.61 -11.28 22.85
CA ASN A 347 -9.72 -10.76 23.62
C ASN A 347 -10.80 -11.84 23.72
N LYS A 348 -11.07 -12.30 24.94
CA LYS A 348 -12.07 -13.35 25.19
C LYS A 348 -13.51 -12.84 25.13
N ASN A 349 -13.72 -11.53 25.28
CA ASN A 349 -15.03 -10.90 25.33
C ASN A 349 -15.07 -9.64 24.45
N PRO A 350 -15.00 -9.79 23.11
CA PRO A 350 -15.13 -8.66 22.20
C PRO A 350 -16.52 -8.02 22.33
N VAL A 351 -16.55 -6.71 22.56
CA VAL A 351 -17.79 -5.96 22.76
C VAL A 351 -18.30 -5.38 21.45
N ASN A 352 -19.62 -5.18 21.36
CA ASN A 352 -20.20 -4.50 20.21
C ASN A 352 -19.69 -3.04 20.18
N PRO A 353 -19.29 -2.49 19.02
CA PRO A 353 -18.81 -1.12 18.90
C PRO A 353 -19.78 -0.04 19.43
N ASP A 354 -21.09 -0.28 19.45
CA ASP A 354 -22.07 0.65 20.03
C ASP A 354 -21.93 0.80 21.56
N GLN A 355 -21.26 -0.14 22.24
CA GLN A 355 -20.97 -0.11 23.67
C GLN A 355 -19.61 0.54 23.98
N ILE A 356 -18.86 0.91 22.94
CA ILE A 356 -17.53 1.49 23.06
C ILE A 356 -17.63 3.00 22.95
N ASP A 357 -17.08 3.68 23.94
CA ASP A 357 -16.87 5.12 23.88
C ASP A 357 -15.62 5.43 23.04
N LEU A 358 -15.78 5.38 21.71
CA LEU A 358 -14.70 5.47 20.71
C LEU A 358 -13.86 6.74 20.79
N PHE A 359 -14.40 7.79 21.42
CA PHE A 359 -13.81 9.13 21.54
C PHE A 359 -13.41 9.47 22.98
N LYS A 360 -13.43 8.49 23.89
CA LYS A 360 -12.96 8.69 25.27
C LYS A 360 -11.44 8.87 25.28
N GLY A 361 -10.99 10.12 25.38
CA GLY A 361 -9.57 10.47 25.54
C GLY A 361 -8.89 11.06 24.30
N GLU A 362 -9.64 11.66 23.37
CA GLU A 362 -9.10 12.72 22.50
C GLU A 362 -8.92 14.05 23.26
#